data_AF-A0AAW2Q152-F1
#
_entry.id   AF-A0AAW2Q152-F1
#
_cell.length_a   1.000
_cell.length_b   1.000
_cell.length_c   1.000
_cell.angle_alpha   90.00
_cell.angle_beta   90.00
_cell.angle_gamma   90.00
#
_symmetry.space_group_name_H-M   'P 1'
#
loop_
_entity.id
_entity.type
_entity.pdbx_description
1 polymer ?
#
loop_
_entity_poly.entity_id
_entity_poly.type
_entity_poly.pdbx_seq_one_letter_code
_entity_poly.pdbx_strand_id
1 'polypeptide(L)'
;MEDKKDMQMIIKEHIKLGLIEPGVSAYSSPGFLIKMENESKKFTAFFTPQGQYIWNVLPMGLANAPQIFQRKMDNLFKDYFEFMFVYIDDILIASKNMKDHIRHLEIFSDACHREGLVLSEKKATIVVNKIEFLGILIDETSIELQDHIVEKICSFLDILKDKKHLQSFLGVVNFAGIFIKDLAKYRKDF
;
A
#
# COMPACT_ATOMS: atom_id res chain seq x y z
N MET A 1 -11.20 -25.10 13.70
CA MET A 1 -10.01 -25.92 14.07
C MET A 1 -8.90 -25.74 13.04
N GLU A 2 -9.24 -25.61 11.76
CA GLU A 2 -8.34 -25.18 10.67
C GLU A 2 -7.60 -23.87 11.00
N ASP A 3 -8.33 -22.80 11.34
CA ASP A 3 -7.74 -21.49 11.66
C ASP A 3 -6.65 -21.51 12.76
N LYS A 4 -6.77 -22.42 13.73
CA LYS A 4 -5.79 -22.55 14.82
C LYS A 4 -4.52 -23.27 14.39
N LYS A 5 -4.61 -24.19 13.42
CA LYS A 5 -3.44 -24.85 12.81
C LYS A 5 -2.73 -23.89 11.86
N ASP A 6 -3.49 -23.12 11.10
CA ASP A 6 -2.95 -22.12 10.17
C ASP A 6 -2.22 -21.01 10.92
N MET A 7 -2.80 -20.50 12.00
CA MET A 7 -2.14 -19.52 12.87
C MET A 7 -0.82 -20.06 13.47
N GLN A 8 -0.78 -21.34 13.88
CA GLN A 8 0.46 -21.94 14.39
C GLN A 8 1.54 -22.06 13.31
N MET A 9 1.15 -22.38 12.08
CA MET A 9 2.09 -22.46 10.97
C MET A 9 2.69 -21.09 10.67
N ILE A 10 1.85 -20.05 10.62
CA ILE A 10 2.24 -18.66 10.41
C ILE A 10 3.20 -18.20 11.52
N ILE A 11 2.89 -18.43 12.80
CA ILE A 11 3.77 -18.02 13.92
C ILE A 11 5.14 -18.69 13.82
N LYS A 12 5.18 -20.01 13.56
CA LYS A 12 6.45 -20.75 13.44
C LYS A 12 7.30 -20.22 12.28
N GLU A 13 6.67 -19.91 11.16
CA GLU A 13 7.35 -19.33 10.00
C GLU A 13 7.90 -17.94 10.31
N HIS A 14 7.11 -17.07 10.95
CA HIS A 14 7.54 -15.72 11.32
C HIS A 14 8.68 -15.70 12.35
N ILE A 15 8.68 -16.62 13.31
CA ILE A 15 9.80 -16.82 14.24
C ILE A 15 11.05 -17.28 13.48
N LYS A 16 10.91 -18.26 12.58
CA LYS A 16 12.02 -18.77 11.75
C LYS A 16 12.63 -17.67 10.87
N LEU A 17 11.80 -16.76 10.37
CA LEU A 17 12.22 -15.59 9.60
C LEU A 17 12.73 -14.43 10.48
N GLY A 18 12.67 -14.55 11.81
CA GLY A 18 13.12 -13.53 12.76
C GLY A 18 12.21 -12.30 12.84
N LEU A 19 11.00 -12.36 12.29
CA LEU A 19 10.04 -11.24 12.23
C LEU A 19 9.40 -10.95 13.59
N ILE A 20 9.22 -11.98 14.41
CA ILE A 20 8.64 -11.91 15.76
C ILE A 20 9.47 -12.71 16.76
N GLU A 21 9.40 -12.34 18.03
CA GLU A 21 10.01 -13.07 19.14
C GLU A 21 9.06 -13.13 20.35
N PRO A 22 9.20 -14.12 21.25
CA PRO A 22 8.43 -14.15 22.50
C PRO A 22 8.66 -12.87 23.31
N GLY A 23 7.59 -12.24 23.80
CA GLY A 23 7.68 -11.00 24.57
C GLY A 23 6.35 -10.61 25.21
N VAL A 24 6.41 -9.76 26.24
CA VAL A 24 5.23 -9.41 27.06
C VAL A 24 4.90 -7.93 26.90
N SER A 25 3.69 -7.58 26.42
CA SER A 25 3.13 -6.20 26.42
C SER A 25 1.66 -6.10 25.89
N ALA A 26 0.96 -5.01 26.22
CA ALA A 26 -0.51 -4.88 26.10
C ALA A 26 -1.11 -4.59 24.70
N TYR A 27 -0.41 -4.81 23.58
CA TYR A 27 -0.85 -4.33 22.25
C TYR A 27 -1.03 -5.46 21.21
N SER A 28 -1.31 -5.18 19.91
CA SER A 28 -1.30 -6.12 18.74
C SER A 28 -1.23 -5.44 17.36
N SER A 29 -0.35 -5.93 16.45
CA SER A 29 -0.27 -5.47 15.03
C SER A 29 0.69 -6.35 14.20
N PRO A 30 0.41 -6.78 12.94
CA PRO A 30 1.32 -7.67 12.15
C PRO A 30 2.13 -7.06 10.98
N GLY A 31 3.44 -7.31 10.69
CA GLY A 31 4.06 -6.86 9.39
C GLY A 31 5.60 -6.89 9.12
N PHE A 32 6.08 -5.95 8.28
CA PHE A 32 7.11 -5.97 7.19
C PHE A 32 8.59 -5.60 7.50
N LEU A 33 9.47 -5.68 6.46
CA LEU A 33 10.94 -5.46 6.29
C LEU A 33 11.65 -4.23 6.95
N ILE A 34 11.00 -3.39 7.76
CA ILE A 34 11.67 -2.27 8.46
C ILE A 34 11.89 -2.66 9.91
N LYS A 35 13.13 -2.62 10.41
CA LYS A 35 13.40 -2.97 11.82
C LYS A 35 12.71 -2.00 12.78
N MET A 36 12.08 -2.54 13.80
CA MET A 36 11.54 -1.76 14.92
C MET A 36 12.69 -1.27 15.81
N GLU A 37 12.54 -0.05 16.31
CA GLU A 37 13.37 0.44 17.41
C GLU A 37 13.12 -0.38 18.68
N ASN A 38 14.20 -0.76 19.38
CA ASN A 38 14.13 -1.69 20.51
C ASN A 38 13.15 -1.24 21.61
N GLU A 39 13.12 0.05 21.93
CA GLU A 39 12.21 0.59 22.96
C GLU A 39 10.75 0.58 22.53
N SER A 40 10.50 0.63 21.22
CA SER A 40 9.17 0.65 20.62
C SER A 40 8.58 -0.75 20.43
N LYS A 41 9.40 -1.82 20.36
CA LYS A 41 8.94 -3.20 20.13
C LYS A 41 7.89 -3.66 21.12
N LYS A 42 8.00 -3.27 22.40
CA LYS A 42 7.00 -3.63 23.42
C LYS A 42 5.60 -3.17 23.01
N PHE A 43 5.43 -2.00 22.39
CA PHE A 43 4.11 -1.52 21.95
C PHE A 43 3.52 -2.28 20.76
N THR A 44 4.25 -3.26 20.24
CA THR A 44 3.80 -4.14 19.16
C THR A 44 3.56 -5.57 19.63
N ALA A 45 3.48 -5.83 20.94
CA ALA A 45 3.10 -7.17 21.39
C ALA A 45 1.81 -7.65 20.72
N PHE A 46 1.48 -8.94 20.68
CA PHE A 46 0.18 -9.47 20.31
C PHE A 46 -0.03 -10.82 20.99
N PHE A 47 -1.29 -11.19 21.20
CA PHE A 47 -1.64 -12.44 21.88
C PHE A 47 -2.11 -13.51 20.90
N THR A 48 -1.67 -14.73 21.15
CA THR A 48 -2.10 -15.95 20.47
C THR A 48 -2.42 -17.00 21.52
N PRO A 49 -3.18 -18.06 21.21
CA PRO A 49 -3.41 -19.16 22.16
C PRO A 49 -2.12 -19.81 22.71
N GLN A 50 -0.98 -19.64 22.05
CA GLN A 50 0.32 -20.21 22.43
C GLN A 50 1.16 -19.27 23.30
N GLY A 51 0.72 -18.02 23.47
CA GLY A 51 1.43 -17.02 24.24
C GLY A 51 1.49 -15.67 23.53
N GLN A 52 2.39 -14.84 24.04
CA GLN A 52 2.53 -13.45 23.66
C GLN A 52 3.85 -13.23 22.92
N TYR A 53 3.78 -12.45 21.86
CA TYR A 53 4.88 -12.20 20.94
C TYR A 53 4.98 -10.71 20.67
N ILE A 54 6.18 -10.21 20.36
CA ILE A 54 6.44 -8.83 19.92
C ILE A 54 7.01 -8.85 18.50
N TRP A 55 6.84 -7.74 17.77
CA TRP A 55 7.44 -7.60 16.44
C TRP A 55 8.84 -7.02 16.51
N ASN A 56 9.75 -7.66 15.76
CA ASN A 56 11.09 -7.16 15.52
C ASN A 56 11.15 -6.19 14.34
N VAL A 57 10.09 -6.16 13.54
CA VAL A 57 9.97 -5.39 12.31
C VAL A 57 8.60 -4.70 12.24
N LEU A 58 8.47 -3.63 11.44
CA LEU A 58 7.35 -2.70 11.47
C LEU A 58 6.05 -3.39 11.05
N PRO A 59 5.07 -3.55 11.97
CA PRO A 59 3.86 -4.21 11.60
C PRO A 59 2.90 -3.33 10.77
N MET A 60 2.25 -3.94 9.76
CA MET A 60 0.98 -3.47 9.20
C MET A 60 -0.04 -3.27 10.32
N GLY A 61 -0.92 -2.29 10.15
CA GLY A 61 -1.96 -1.97 11.12
C GLY A 61 -1.55 -0.90 12.12
N LEU A 62 -0.26 -0.59 12.27
CA LEU A 62 0.13 0.61 13.01
C LEU A 62 -0.25 1.87 12.23
N ALA A 63 -0.86 2.83 12.93
CA ALA A 63 -1.34 4.07 12.32
C ALA A 63 -0.26 4.86 11.56
N ASN A 64 0.99 4.75 11.99
CA ASN A 64 2.14 5.44 11.39
C ASN A 64 2.96 4.55 10.44
N ALA A 65 2.62 3.27 10.27
CA ALA A 65 3.39 2.38 9.43
C ALA A 65 3.46 2.86 7.96
N PRO A 66 2.36 3.31 7.33
CA PRO A 66 2.40 3.83 5.96
C PRO A 66 3.37 5.00 5.77
N GLN A 67 3.39 5.95 6.71
CA GLN A 67 4.23 7.14 6.65
C GLN A 67 5.71 6.79 6.87
N ILE A 68 6.00 5.85 7.77
CA ILE A 68 7.36 5.34 7.98
C ILE A 68 7.85 4.64 6.72
N PHE A 69 7.00 3.84 6.09
CA PHE A 69 7.33 3.12 4.86
C PHE A 69 7.53 4.08 3.68
N GLN A 70 6.61 5.02 3.47
CA GLN A 70 6.73 6.08 2.47
C GLN A 70 8.06 6.83 2.63
N ARG A 71 8.39 7.28 3.85
CA ARG A 71 9.66 7.99 4.09
C ARG A 71 10.88 7.14 3.76
N LYS A 72 10.83 5.82 4.00
CA LYS A 72 11.91 4.92 3.59
C LYS A 72 12.03 4.87 2.07
N MET A 73 10.92 4.70 1.37
CA MET A 73 10.89 4.66 -0.09
C MET A 73 11.32 5.99 -0.72
N ASP A 74 10.86 7.12 -0.18
CA ASP A 74 11.28 8.46 -0.61
C ASP A 74 12.79 8.61 -0.47
N ASN A 75 13.37 8.24 0.67
CA ASN A 75 14.83 8.32 0.87
C ASN A 75 15.61 7.43 -0.10
N LEU A 76 15.04 6.29 -0.48
CA LEU A 76 15.65 5.30 -1.36
C LEU A 76 15.64 5.76 -2.82
N PHE A 77 14.52 6.35 -3.25
CA PHE A 77 14.28 6.73 -4.64
C PHE A 77 14.30 8.25 -4.88
N LYS A 78 14.72 9.06 -3.90
CA LYS A 78 14.75 10.53 -3.98
C LYS A 78 15.45 11.10 -5.20
N ASP A 79 16.44 10.37 -5.74
CA ASP A 79 17.25 10.82 -6.87
C ASP A 79 16.64 10.42 -8.23
N TYR A 80 15.49 9.73 -8.25
CA TYR A 80 14.86 9.16 -9.44
C TYR A 80 13.44 9.67 -9.71
N PHE A 81 13.03 10.76 -9.04
CA PHE A 81 11.68 11.34 -9.15
C PHE A 81 11.29 11.79 -10.57
N GLU A 82 12.27 11.96 -11.47
CA GLU A 82 12.02 12.36 -12.87
C GLU A 82 11.25 11.28 -13.66
N PHE A 83 11.50 10.01 -13.37
CA PHE A 83 10.92 8.88 -14.11
C PHE A 83 10.22 7.85 -13.22
N MET A 84 10.27 8.04 -11.89
CA MET A 84 9.72 7.12 -10.91
C MET A 84 8.80 7.86 -9.95
N PHE A 85 7.63 7.27 -9.71
CA PHE A 85 6.68 7.72 -8.70
C PHE A 85 6.44 6.56 -7.71
N VAL A 86 6.52 6.86 -6.42
CA VAL A 86 6.40 5.85 -5.37
C VAL A 86 5.33 6.26 -4.36
N TYR A 87 4.38 5.36 -4.14
CA TYR A 87 3.32 5.53 -3.15
C TYR A 87 3.21 4.29 -2.28
N ILE A 88 3.74 4.39 -1.05
CA ILE A 88 3.85 3.32 -0.08
C ILE A 88 4.51 2.10 -0.74
N ASP A 89 3.75 1.06 -1.07
CA ASP A 89 4.23 -0.20 -1.64
C ASP A 89 4.19 -0.21 -3.18
N ASP A 90 3.48 0.75 -3.80
CA ASP A 90 3.26 0.80 -5.24
C ASP A 90 4.29 1.72 -5.92
N ILE A 91 4.96 1.20 -6.96
CA ILE A 91 6.00 1.91 -7.70
C ILE A 91 5.59 1.98 -9.18
N LEU A 92 5.59 3.18 -9.73
CA LEU A 92 5.34 3.46 -11.13
C LEU A 92 6.63 3.98 -11.78
N ILE A 93 7.04 3.36 -12.88
CA ILE A 93 8.17 3.81 -13.70
C ILE A 93 7.62 4.20 -15.08
N ALA A 94 7.77 5.47 -15.44
CA ALA A 94 7.29 6.01 -16.71
C ALA A 94 8.48 6.54 -17.52
N SER A 95 8.43 6.42 -18.84
CA SER A 95 9.55 6.77 -19.70
C SER A 95 9.05 7.19 -21.08
N LYS A 96 9.78 8.09 -21.75
CA LYS A 96 9.35 8.67 -23.04
C LYS A 96 9.48 7.71 -24.23
N ASN A 97 10.39 6.74 -24.13
CA ASN A 97 10.65 5.76 -25.17
C ASN A 97 11.25 4.49 -24.57
N MET A 98 11.28 3.41 -25.36
CA MET A 98 11.74 2.09 -24.91
C MET A 98 13.19 2.07 -24.45
N LYS A 99 14.08 2.82 -25.12
CA LYS A 99 15.51 2.85 -24.79
C LYS A 99 15.73 3.44 -23.40
N ASP A 100 15.07 4.56 -23.11
CA ASP A 100 15.11 5.18 -21.79
C ASP A 100 14.42 4.29 -20.75
N HIS A 101 13.33 3.62 -21.12
CA HIS A 101 12.62 2.71 -20.22
C HIS A 101 13.49 1.54 -19.73
N ILE A 102 14.23 0.89 -20.63
CA ILE A 102 15.18 -0.17 -20.26
C ILE A 102 16.22 0.37 -19.27
N ARG A 103 16.80 1.54 -19.56
CA ARG A 103 17.76 2.19 -18.67
C ARG A 103 17.17 2.51 -17.29
N HIS A 104 15.95 3.02 -17.23
CA HIS A 104 15.26 3.32 -15.97
C HIS A 104 14.98 2.05 -15.16
N LEU A 105 14.61 0.95 -15.82
CA LEU A 105 14.41 -0.35 -15.17
C LEU A 105 15.73 -0.91 -14.61
N GLU A 106 16.85 -0.74 -15.32
CA GLU A 106 18.18 -1.12 -14.83
C GLU A 106 18.56 -0.33 -13.56
N ILE A 107 18.40 1.00 -13.59
CA ILE A 107 18.65 1.87 -12.43
C ILE A 107 17.78 1.46 -11.24
N PHE A 108 16.49 1.19 -11.48
CA PHE A 108 15.55 0.74 -10.46
C PHE A 108 15.95 -0.62 -9.87
N SER A 109 16.27 -1.60 -10.73
CA SER A 109 16.71 -2.92 -10.30
C SER A 109 17.98 -2.86 -9.44
N ASP A 110 18.96 -2.07 -9.84
CA ASP A 110 20.21 -1.87 -9.09
C ASP A 110 19.93 -1.22 -7.72
N ALA A 111 19.05 -0.23 -7.68
CA ALA A 111 18.62 0.38 -6.42
C ALA A 111 17.92 -0.62 -5.49
N CYS A 112 17.02 -1.45 -6.02
CA CYS A 112 16.36 -2.50 -5.26
C CYS A 112 17.35 -3.53 -4.70
N HIS A 113 18.29 -4.00 -5.52
CA HIS A 113 19.32 -4.96 -5.10
C HIS A 113 20.22 -4.40 -4.00
N ARG A 114 20.69 -3.15 -4.17
CA ARG A 114 21.56 -2.48 -3.19
C ARG A 114 20.90 -2.36 -1.81
N GLU A 115 19.60 -2.10 -1.79
CA GLU A 115 18.84 -1.79 -0.58
C GLU A 115 18.10 -3.01 -0.01
N GLY A 116 18.22 -4.17 -0.67
CA GLY A 116 17.57 -5.40 -0.27
C GLY A 116 16.04 -5.37 -0.39
N LEU A 117 15.51 -4.58 -1.33
CA LEU A 117 14.08 -4.58 -1.64
C LEU A 117 13.74 -5.85 -2.44
N VAL A 118 12.73 -6.58 -1.97
CA VAL A 118 12.23 -7.78 -2.64
C VAL A 118 10.96 -7.42 -3.40
N LEU A 119 10.99 -7.64 -4.71
CA LEU A 119 9.86 -7.37 -5.60
C LEU A 119 9.05 -8.64 -5.85
N SER A 120 7.73 -8.50 -5.96
CA SER A 120 6.86 -9.62 -6.30
C SER A 120 6.68 -9.70 -7.81
N GLU A 121 7.31 -10.69 -8.45
CA GLU A 121 7.18 -10.93 -9.89
C GLU A 121 5.71 -11.06 -10.33
N LYS A 122 4.89 -11.77 -9.54
CA LYS A 122 3.46 -11.97 -9.82
C LYS A 122 2.63 -10.69 -9.82
N LYS A 123 3.10 -9.64 -9.14
CA LYS A 123 2.41 -8.34 -9.07
C LYS A 123 3.04 -7.30 -10.00
N ALA A 124 4.18 -7.62 -10.62
CA ALA A 124 4.88 -6.70 -11.51
C ALA A 124 4.22 -6.70 -12.89
N THR A 125 3.97 -5.52 -13.44
CA THR A 125 3.59 -5.31 -14.83
C THR A 125 4.65 -4.41 -15.45
N ILE A 126 5.30 -4.86 -16.53
CA ILE A 126 6.48 -4.21 -17.09
C ILE A 126 6.28 -4.07 -18.60
N VAL A 127 6.78 -2.97 -19.18
CA VAL A 127 6.77 -2.71 -20.63
C VAL A 127 5.36 -2.73 -21.22
N VAL A 128 4.49 -1.88 -20.67
CA VAL A 128 3.11 -1.71 -21.13
C VAL A 128 2.84 -0.24 -21.46
N ASN A 129 1.95 0.00 -22.42
CA ASN A 129 1.54 1.37 -22.81
C ASN A 129 0.36 1.88 -21.96
N LYS A 130 -0.25 1.00 -21.18
CA LYS A 130 -1.39 1.30 -20.32
C LYS A 130 -1.23 0.55 -19.00
N ILE A 131 -1.37 1.24 -17.89
CA ILE A 131 -1.14 0.67 -16.55
C ILE A 131 -2.17 1.18 -15.55
N GLU A 132 -2.61 0.28 -14.69
CA GLU A 132 -3.43 0.59 -13.52
C GLU A 132 -2.53 0.96 -12.35
N PHE A 133 -2.77 2.11 -11.73
CA PHE A 133 -1.99 2.59 -10.60
C PHE A 133 -2.88 3.39 -9.66
N LEU A 134 -2.92 3.06 -8.36
CA LEU A 134 -3.68 3.80 -7.33
C LEU A 134 -5.15 4.12 -7.68
N GLY A 135 -5.86 3.21 -8.35
CA GLY A 135 -7.26 3.41 -8.73
C GLY A 135 -7.47 4.29 -9.97
N ILE A 136 -6.38 4.72 -10.62
CA ILE A 136 -6.40 5.38 -11.93
C ILE A 136 -5.82 4.46 -12.99
N LEU A 137 -6.13 4.76 -14.23
CA LEU A 137 -5.69 4.09 -15.43
C LEU A 137 -4.92 5.09 -16.25
N ILE A 138 -3.64 4.82 -16.47
CA ILE A 138 -2.70 5.74 -17.12
C ILE A 138 -2.35 5.14 -18.48
N ASP A 139 -2.54 5.91 -19.54
CA ASP A 139 -2.04 5.58 -20.88
C ASP A 139 -1.18 6.73 -21.45
N GLU A 140 -0.72 6.59 -22.70
CA GLU A 140 0.15 7.57 -23.37
C GLU A 140 -0.48 8.97 -23.52
N THR A 141 -1.81 9.06 -23.50
CA THR A 141 -2.57 10.26 -23.87
C THR A 141 -3.56 10.72 -22.80
N SER A 142 -3.90 9.86 -21.84
CA SER A 142 -4.99 10.06 -20.92
C SER A 142 -4.68 9.49 -19.52
N ILE A 143 -5.36 10.09 -18.54
CA ILE A 143 -5.43 9.56 -17.18
C ILE A 143 -6.92 9.47 -16.87
N GLU A 144 -7.38 8.28 -16.58
CA GLU A 144 -8.79 7.96 -16.37
C GLU A 144 -8.99 7.27 -15.01
N LEU A 145 -10.23 7.26 -14.51
CA LEU A 145 -10.59 6.40 -13.38
C LEU A 145 -10.70 4.96 -13.87
N GLN A 146 -10.34 4.01 -13.00
CA GLN A 146 -10.60 2.61 -13.28
C GLN A 146 -12.11 2.33 -13.31
N ASP A 147 -12.54 1.48 -14.23
CA ASP A 147 -13.97 1.20 -14.51
C ASP A 147 -14.74 0.79 -13.25
N HIS A 148 -14.16 -0.06 -12.41
CA HIS A 148 -14.81 -0.53 -11.19
C HIS A 148 -15.14 0.61 -10.20
N ILE A 149 -14.39 1.72 -10.22
CA ILE A 149 -14.66 2.90 -9.38
C ILE A 149 -15.83 3.69 -9.96
N VAL A 150 -15.86 3.84 -11.29
CA VAL A 150 -16.96 4.49 -12.01
C VAL A 150 -18.26 3.70 -11.79
N GLU A 151 -18.24 2.38 -11.98
CA GLU A 151 -19.36 1.49 -11.71
C GLU A 151 -19.83 1.58 -10.26
N LYS A 152 -18.88 1.65 -9.31
CA LYS A 152 -19.21 1.82 -7.90
C LYS A 152 -19.92 3.15 -7.63
N ILE A 153 -19.53 4.25 -8.28
CA ILE A 153 -20.22 5.54 -8.15
C ILE A 153 -21.63 5.44 -8.74
N CYS A 154 -21.77 4.88 -9.94
CA CYS A 154 -23.04 4.75 -10.64
C CYS A 154 -24.03 3.77 -9.97
N SER A 155 -23.55 2.84 -9.14
CA SER A 155 -24.40 1.87 -8.44
C SER A 155 -24.97 2.37 -7.11
N PHE A 156 -24.57 3.55 -6.63
CA PHE A 156 -25.19 4.14 -5.44
C PHE A 156 -26.65 4.52 -5.71
N LEU A 157 -27.50 4.30 -4.71
CA LEU A 157 -28.91 4.70 -4.75
C LEU A 157 -29.02 6.22 -4.66
N ASP A 158 -30.00 6.81 -5.36
CA ASP A 158 -30.31 8.24 -5.29
C ASP A 158 -30.64 8.72 -3.86
N ILE A 159 -31.17 7.82 -3.03
CA ILE A 159 -31.53 8.11 -1.63
C ILE A 159 -30.65 7.26 -0.70
N LEU A 160 -29.74 7.93 -0.01
CA LEU A 160 -28.84 7.32 0.98
C LEU A 160 -29.54 7.27 2.34
N LYS A 161 -29.82 6.05 2.83
CA LYS A 161 -30.70 5.84 4.00
C LYS A 161 -29.99 5.97 5.35
N ASP A 162 -28.67 5.83 5.38
CA ASP A 162 -27.91 5.90 6.63
C ASP A 162 -26.56 6.61 6.45
N LYS A 163 -25.98 6.96 7.59
CA LYS A 163 -24.67 7.63 7.68
C LYS A 163 -23.55 6.83 7.02
N LYS A 164 -23.59 5.49 7.09
CA LYS A 164 -22.53 4.63 6.57
C LYS A 164 -22.51 4.65 5.05
N HIS A 165 -23.68 4.56 4.41
CA HIS A 165 -23.83 4.69 2.96
C HIS A 165 -23.44 6.09 2.49
N LEU A 166 -23.82 7.15 3.23
CA LEU A 166 -23.38 8.51 2.94
C LEU A 166 -21.86 8.66 3.00
N GLN A 167 -21.22 8.18 4.07
CA GLN A 167 -19.76 8.22 4.21
C GLN A 167 -19.05 7.42 3.11
N SER A 168 -19.59 6.26 2.74
CA SER A 168 -19.07 5.44 1.64
C SER A 168 -19.17 6.19 0.29
N PHE A 169 -20.34 6.75 -0.03
CA PHE A 169 -20.56 7.52 -1.25
C PHE A 169 -19.63 8.73 -1.32
N LEU A 170 -19.60 9.55 -0.28
CA LEU A 170 -18.74 10.73 -0.19
C LEU A 170 -17.26 10.34 -0.32
N GLY A 171 -16.84 9.21 0.26
CA GLY A 171 -15.47 8.71 0.12
C GLY A 171 -15.08 8.46 -1.34
N VAL A 172 -15.93 7.75 -2.09
CA VAL A 172 -15.66 7.43 -3.50
C VAL A 172 -15.74 8.69 -4.38
N VAL A 173 -16.74 9.55 -4.17
CA VAL A 173 -16.88 10.83 -4.89
C VAL A 173 -15.72 11.78 -4.61
N ASN A 174 -15.18 11.78 -3.39
CA ASN A 174 -14.04 12.61 -3.05
C ASN A 174 -12.76 12.11 -3.72
N PHE A 175 -12.58 10.79 -3.82
CA PHE A 175 -11.50 10.17 -4.60
C PHE A 175 -11.60 10.51 -6.10
N ALA A 176 -12.78 10.32 -6.69
CA ALA A 176 -13.05 10.62 -8.10
C ALA A 176 -13.12 12.12 -8.42
N GLY A 177 -13.02 13.00 -7.41
CA GLY A 177 -13.35 14.41 -7.55
C GLY A 177 -12.50 15.19 -8.55
N ILE A 178 -11.25 14.76 -8.77
CA ILE A 178 -10.37 15.37 -9.78
C ILE A 178 -10.86 15.12 -11.23
N PHE A 179 -11.67 14.08 -11.44
CA PHE A 179 -12.24 13.71 -12.73
C PHE A 179 -13.66 14.27 -12.95
N ILE A 180 -14.31 14.77 -11.89
CA ILE A 180 -15.66 15.31 -11.94
C ILE A 180 -15.59 16.83 -12.03
N LYS A 181 -15.87 17.37 -13.22
CA LYS A 181 -15.90 18.82 -13.46
C LYS A 181 -16.91 19.49 -12.52
N ASP A 182 -16.51 20.61 -11.93
CA ASP A 182 -17.36 21.45 -11.09
C ASP A 182 -17.97 20.74 -9.85
N LEU A 183 -17.36 19.65 -9.36
CA LEU A 183 -17.86 18.90 -8.20
C LEU A 183 -18.16 19.78 -6.97
N ALA A 184 -17.36 20.83 -6.74
CA ALA A 184 -17.56 21.76 -5.63
C ALA A 184 -18.90 22.51 -5.69
N LYS A 185 -19.47 22.75 -6.89
CA LYS A 185 -20.79 23.39 -7.03
C LYS A 185 -21.90 22.50 -6.45
N TYR A 186 -21.80 21.19 -6.68
CA TYR A 186 -22.77 20.20 -6.21
C TYR A 186 -22.67 19.88 -4.71
N ARG A 187 -21.65 20.37 -4.01
CA ARG A 187 -21.47 20.18 -2.55
C ARG A 187 -22.08 21.29 -1.69
N LYS A 188 -22.49 22.42 -2.29
CA LYS A 188 -22.89 23.63 -1.55
C LYS A 188 -24.23 23.55 -0.83
N ASP A 189 -25.06 22.56 -1.17
CA ASP A 189 -26.44 22.46 -0.68
C ASP A 189 -26.62 21.46 0.48
N PHE A 190 -25.52 21.10 1.17
CA PHE A 190 -25.52 20.30 2.40
C PHE A 190 -25.23 21.13 3.64
#